data_AF-A0A519Z9B1-F1
#
_entry.id   AF-A0A519Z9B1-F1
#
_cell.length_a   1.000
_cell.length_b   1.000
_cell.length_c   1.000
_cell.angle_alpha   90.00
_cell.angle_beta   90.00
_cell.angle_gamma   90.00
#
_symmetry.space_group_name_H-M   'P 1'
#
loop_
_entity.id
_entity.type
_entity.pdbx_description
1 polymer ?
#
loop_
_entity_poly.entity_id
_entity_poly.type
_entity_poly.pdbx_seq_one_letter_code
_entity_poly.pdbx_strand_id
1 'polypeptide(L)'
;MSRINFDDLPLTSDQARAARNFFGWSQKMAAEESGLPPHKLKRFEAGNFIPDVEFLAELRAFFEKRGYKFDDTPQPGAKAKETGMVFPAGVVGSPEENQGSSLGSRVHKSSLSHIRIALPDTEMGHVLDLIEENEEKVQGLLSAHVQTGVFDRFSDKAEATHGEVLRLLAENGLLFAKLLGREVGGKPAPELLRGDTQIKTHADLLHRTHADVHLAASGDVAAKERRKGKPLARSLSSAIFG
;
A
#
# COMPACT_ATOMS: atom_id res chain seq x y z
N MET A 1 -31.46 4.77 -19.56
CA MET A 1 -30.04 4.97 -19.21
C MET A 1 -29.33 3.64 -19.42
N SER A 2 -28.57 3.49 -20.51
CA SER A 2 -27.77 2.28 -20.75
C SER A 2 -26.78 2.10 -19.61
N ARG A 3 -26.80 0.92 -18.98
CA ARG A 3 -25.71 0.51 -18.08
C ARG A 3 -24.48 0.34 -18.97
N ILE A 4 -23.42 1.09 -18.68
CA ILE A 4 -22.11 0.89 -19.33
C ILE A 4 -21.69 -0.55 -18.99
N ASN A 5 -21.47 -1.37 -20.02
CA ASN A 5 -20.97 -2.71 -19.85
C ASN A 5 -19.46 -2.63 -19.60
N PHE A 6 -19.03 -2.92 -18.38
CA PHE A 6 -17.63 -2.81 -17.97
C PHE A 6 -16.75 -3.90 -18.60
N ASP A 7 -17.37 -4.97 -19.12
CA ASP A 7 -16.69 -6.11 -19.74
C ASP A 7 -16.19 -5.82 -21.17
N ASP A 8 -16.66 -4.74 -21.81
CA ASP A 8 -16.27 -4.34 -23.18
C ASP A 8 -15.19 -3.24 -23.20
N LEU A 9 -14.63 -2.86 -22.05
CA LEU A 9 -13.61 -1.83 -21.98
C LEU A 9 -12.24 -2.40 -22.43
N PRO A 10 -11.47 -1.67 -23.27
CA PRO A 10 -10.15 -2.12 -23.73
C PRO A 10 -9.17 -2.40 -22.59
N LEU A 11 -9.35 -1.70 -21.47
CA LEU A 11 -8.52 -1.77 -20.29
C LEU A 11 -9.38 -1.45 -19.06
N THR A 12 -9.35 -2.31 -18.06
CA THR A 12 -9.99 -2.06 -16.77
C THR A 12 -9.06 -1.31 -15.81
N SER A 13 -9.61 -0.65 -14.79
CA SER A 13 -8.82 0.06 -13.77
C SER A 13 -7.84 -0.88 -13.06
N ASP A 14 -8.25 -2.11 -12.79
CA ASP A 14 -7.43 -3.10 -12.09
C ASP A 14 -6.29 -3.61 -12.97
N GLN A 15 -6.54 -3.83 -14.27
CA GLN A 15 -5.50 -4.18 -15.24
C GLN A 15 -4.46 -3.05 -15.37
N ALA A 16 -4.89 -1.78 -15.39
CA ALA A 16 -3.98 -0.65 -15.45
C ALA A 16 -3.09 -0.54 -14.20
N ARG A 17 -3.67 -0.74 -13.00
CA ARG A 17 -2.91 -0.77 -11.74
C ARG A 17 -1.92 -1.92 -11.70
N ALA A 18 -2.33 -3.11 -12.12
CA ALA A 18 -1.45 -4.28 -12.19
C ALA A 18 -0.26 -4.04 -13.13
N ALA A 19 -0.52 -3.49 -14.32
CA ALA A 19 0.53 -3.14 -15.28
C ALA A 19 1.49 -2.09 -14.73
N ARG A 20 0.99 -1.05 -14.05
CA ARG A 20 1.82 -0.03 -13.41
C ARG A 20 2.70 -0.62 -12.31
N ASN A 21 2.13 -1.47 -11.46
CA ASN A 21 2.85 -2.14 -10.37
C ASN A 21 3.94 -3.07 -10.89
N PHE A 22 3.73 -3.73 -12.04
CA PHE A 22 4.74 -4.57 -12.68
C PHE A 22 6.03 -3.80 -13.01
N PHE A 23 5.90 -2.53 -13.41
CA PHE A 23 7.05 -1.66 -13.69
C PHE A 23 7.56 -0.88 -12.47
N GLY A 24 6.90 -0.99 -11.31
CA GLY A 24 7.28 -0.25 -10.10
C GLY A 24 7.11 1.27 -10.21
N TRP A 25 6.13 1.73 -10.99
CA TRP A 25 5.93 3.16 -11.23
C TRP A 25 4.87 3.78 -10.35
N SER A 26 5.10 5.03 -9.93
CA SER A 26 4.05 5.88 -9.35
C SER A 26 3.07 6.32 -10.44
N GLN A 27 1.85 6.72 -10.06
CA GLN A 27 0.85 7.25 -11.00
C GLN A 27 1.38 8.46 -11.79
N LYS A 28 2.15 9.32 -11.11
CA LYS A 28 2.77 10.49 -11.73
C LYS A 28 3.79 10.07 -12.79
N MET A 29 4.66 9.12 -12.45
CA MET A 29 5.66 8.62 -13.39
C MET A 29 5.02 7.93 -14.59
N ALA A 30 3.98 7.11 -14.37
CA ALA A 30 3.23 6.47 -15.45
C ALA A 30 2.55 7.49 -16.38
N ALA A 31 2.00 8.59 -15.84
CA ALA A 31 1.40 9.65 -16.63
C ALA A 31 2.43 10.47 -17.43
N GLU A 32 3.56 10.81 -16.82
CA GLU A 32 4.67 11.52 -17.48
C GLU A 32 5.27 10.68 -18.62
N GLU A 33 5.51 9.40 -18.35
CA GLU A 33 6.10 8.47 -19.31
C GLU A 33 5.16 8.11 -20.46
N SER A 34 3.85 8.02 -20.21
CA SER A 34 2.85 7.75 -21.25
C SER A 34 2.43 9.00 -22.03
N GLY A 35 2.74 10.19 -21.52
CA GLY A 35 2.23 11.46 -22.06
C GLY A 35 0.73 11.66 -21.83
N LEU A 36 0.10 10.81 -21.01
CA LEU A 36 -1.33 10.87 -20.73
C LEU A 36 -1.63 11.84 -19.58
N PRO A 37 -2.79 12.54 -19.60
CA PRO A 37 -3.15 13.48 -18.54
C PRO A 37 -3.17 12.85 -17.13
N PRO A 38 -2.34 13.32 -16.16
CA PRO A 38 -2.21 12.68 -14.85
C PRO A 38 -3.51 12.60 -14.05
N HIS A 39 -4.37 13.62 -14.17
CA HIS A 39 -5.64 13.68 -13.46
C HIS A 39 -6.66 12.65 -13.98
N LYS A 40 -6.60 12.29 -15.28
CA LYS A 40 -7.46 11.24 -15.86
C LYS A 40 -7.01 9.86 -15.36
N LEU A 41 -5.70 9.58 -15.42
CA LEU A 41 -5.14 8.31 -14.95
C LEU A 41 -5.44 8.06 -13.47
N LYS A 42 -5.23 9.07 -12.63
CA LYS A 42 -5.52 8.98 -11.19
C LYS A 42 -7.00 8.64 -10.91
N ARG A 43 -7.94 9.33 -11.58
CA ARG A 43 -9.38 9.08 -11.36
C ARG A 43 -9.83 7.74 -11.93
N PHE A 44 -9.21 7.30 -13.01
CA PHE A 44 -9.46 6.00 -13.61
C PHE A 44 -9.00 4.86 -12.71
N GLU A 45 -7.75 4.88 -12.23
CA GLU A 45 -7.23 3.85 -11.32
C GLU A 45 -8.00 3.82 -9.99
N ALA A 46 -8.52 4.96 -9.54
CA ALA A 46 -9.37 5.04 -8.35
C ALA A 46 -10.81 4.52 -8.56
N GLY A 47 -11.20 4.12 -9.78
CA GLY A 47 -12.55 3.66 -10.11
C GLY A 47 -13.62 4.74 -10.10
N ASN A 48 -13.24 6.01 -9.97
CA ASN A 48 -14.16 7.15 -9.86
C ASN A 48 -14.52 7.76 -11.23
N PHE A 49 -13.88 7.30 -12.29
CA PHE A 49 -14.04 7.84 -13.64
C PHE A 49 -13.71 6.77 -14.67
N ILE A 50 -14.49 6.70 -15.74
CA ILE A 50 -14.20 5.86 -16.90
C ILE A 50 -13.79 6.80 -18.03
N PRO A 51 -12.50 6.82 -18.43
CA PRO A 51 -12.04 7.57 -19.58
C PRO A 51 -12.68 7.11 -20.89
N ASP A 52 -12.46 7.91 -21.92
CA ASP A 52 -12.76 7.59 -23.30
C ASP A 52 -11.96 6.37 -23.81
N VAL A 53 -12.53 5.65 -24.77
CA VAL A 53 -11.97 4.42 -25.35
C VAL A 53 -10.56 4.68 -25.92
N GLU A 54 -10.34 5.85 -26.51
CA GLU A 54 -9.04 6.27 -27.06
C GLU A 54 -7.96 6.33 -25.96
N PHE A 55 -8.26 6.97 -24.83
CA PHE A 55 -7.36 7.03 -23.67
C PHE A 55 -7.02 5.62 -23.14
N LEU A 56 -8.01 4.72 -23.05
CA LEU A 56 -7.80 3.35 -22.57
C LEU A 56 -6.94 2.54 -23.55
N ALA A 57 -7.15 2.72 -24.85
CA ALA A 57 -6.36 2.08 -25.89
C ALA A 57 -4.91 2.57 -25.89
N GLU A 58 -4.68 3.88 -25.74
CA GLU A 58 -3.35 4.47 -25.63
C GLU A 58 -2.60 3.97 -24.39
N LEU A 59 -3.27 3.95 -23.23
CA LEU A 59 -2.70 3.46 -21.98
C LEU A 59 -2.33 1.97 -22.06
N ARG A 60 -3.19 1.16 -22.69
CA ARG A 60 -2.93 -0.26 -22.91
C ARG A 60 -1.75 -0.47 -23.87
N ALA A 61 -1.77 0.19 -25.03
CA ALA A 61 -0.71 0.09 -26.03
C ALA A 61 0.64 0.55 -25.47
N PHE A 62 0.64 1.55 -24.58
CA PHE A 62 1.81 2.02 -23.87
C PHE A 62 2.47 0.93 -23.00
N PHE A 63 1.68 0.23 -22.19
CA PHE A 63 2.19 -0.88 -21.36
C PHE A 63 2.62 -2.07 -22.22
N GLU A 64 1.88 -2.40 -23.29
CA GLU A 64 2.22 -3.47 -24.23
C GLU A 64 3.52 -3.20 -24.98
N LYS A 65 3.72 -1.95 -25.45
CA LYS A 65 4.96 -1.52 -26.10
C LYS A 65 6.20 -1.69 -25.21
N ARG A 66 6.01 -1.68 -23.89
CA ARG A 66 7.06 -1.87 -22.90
C ARG A 66 7.21 -3.30 -22.40
N GLY A 67 6.46 -4.23 -22.97
CA GLY A 67 6.59 -5.65 -22.73
C GLY A 67 5.62 -6.21 -21.69
N TYR A 68 4.67 -5.42 -21.19
CA TYR A 68 3.58 -5.97 -20.39
C TYR A 68 2.58 -6.67 -21.29
N LYS A 69 2.23 -7.92 -21.02
CA LYS A 69 1.22 -8.65 -21.80
C LYS A 69 -0.07 -8.68 -21.01
N PHE A 70 -1.12 -8.09 -21.53
CA PHE A 70 -2.45 -8.23 -20.95
C PHE A 70 -2.99 -9.61 -21.31
N ASP A 71 -3.40 -10.36 -20.29
CA ASP A 71 -4.16 -11.58 -20.49
C ASP A 71 -5.61 -11.19 -20.81
N ASP A 72 -5.93 -11.14 -22.10
CA ASP A 72 -7.32 -11.01 -22.60
C ASP A 72 -8.13 -12.30 -22.42
N THR A 73 -7.57 -13.28 -21.72
CA THR A 73 -8.35 -14.45 -21.36
C THR A 73 -9.43 -14.00 -20.37
N PRO A 74 -10.72 -14.22 -20.69
CA PRO A 74 -11.79 -13.93 -19.73
C PRO A 74 -11.45 -14.70 -18.46
N GLN A 75 -11.42 -13.98 -17.33
CA GLN A 75 -10.92 -14.45 -16.03
C GLN A 75 -11.08 -15.97 -15.84
N PRO A 76 -10.02 -16.71 -15.46
CA PRO A 76 -10.14 -18.11 -15.08
C PRO A 76 -10.96 -18.19 -13.78
N GLY A 77 -12.28 -18.26 -13.94
CA GLY A 77 -13.25 -18.19 -12.85
C GLY A 77 -14.71 -18.22 -13.32
N ALA A 78 -14.99 -17.72 -14.54
CA ALA A 78 -16.35 -17.79 -15.11
C ALA A 78 -16.80 -19.24 -15.38
N LYS A 79 -15.90 -20.10 -15.86
CA LYS A 79 -16.22 -21.53 -16.10
C LYS A 79 -16.25 -22.38 -14.82
N ALA A 80 -15.62 -21.94 -13.72
CA ALA A 80 -15.55 -22.71 -12.47
C ALA A 80 -16.86 -22.64 -11.66
N LYS A 81 -17.59 -21.51 -11.75
CA LYS A 81 -18.94 -21.39 -11.14
C LYS A 81 -20.00 -22.19 -11.87
N GLU A 82 -19.86 -22.37 -13.19
CA GLU A 82 -20.82 -23.11 -14.01
C GLU A 82 -20.62 -24.64 -13.93
N THR A 83 -19.39 -25.09 -13.64
CA THR A 83 -19.05 -26.53 -13.51
C THR A 83 -19.12 -27.07 -12.07
N GLY A 84 -19.56 -26.27 -11.09
CA GLY A 84 -19.76 -26.75 -9.71
C GLY A 84 -18.48 -27.19 -8.99
N MET A 85 -17.30 -26.80 -9.48
CA MET A 85 -16.02 -27.12 -8.85
C MET A 85 -15.69 -26.05 -7.81
N VAL A 86 -16.34 -26.16 -6.66
CA VAL A 86 -15.93 -25.47 -5.44
C VAL A 86 -14.63 -26.15 -4.98
N PHE A 87 -13.49 -25.48 -5.07
CA PHE A 87 -12.27 -25.95 -4.44
C PHE A 87 -12.32 -25.59 -2.95
N PRO A 88 -12.39 -26.57 -2.02
CA PRO A 88 -12.09 -26.29 -0.64
C PRO A 88 -10.57 -26.19 -0.48
N ALA A 89 -10.14 -25.33 0.43
CA ALA A 89 -8.75 -25.10 0.77
C ALA A 89 -7.95 -26.40 0.97
N GLY A 90 -6.77 -26.49 0.35
CA GLY A 90 -5.74 -27.47 0.73
C GLY A 90 -5.16 -28.27 -0.44
N VAL A 91 -3.92 -27.93 -0.79
CA VAL A 91 -2.86 -28.80 -1.36
C VAL A 91 -3.26 -29.79 -2.46
N VAL A 92 -2.81 -29.53 -3.68
CA VAL A 92 -2.32 -30.60 -4.58
C VAL A 92 -1.08 -30.07 -5.29
N GLY A 93 0.09 -30.61 -4.93
CA GLY A 93 1.27 -30.55 -5.78
C GLY A 93 1.15 -31.62 -6.87
N SER A 94 1.61 -31.31 -8.07
CA SER A 94 1.72 -32.28 -9.16
C SER A 94 2.82 -33.29 -8.83
N PRO A 95 2.60 -34.61 -9.00
CA PRO A 95 3.59 -35.63 -8.71
C PRO A 95 4.36 -35.96 -9.97
N GLU A 96 5.30 -35.11 -10.40
CA GLU A 96 6.35 -35.45 -11.37
C GLU A 96 7.14 -34.18 -11.69
N GLU A 97 8.35 -34.09 -11.12
CA GLU A 97 9.52 -33.30 -11.57
C GLU A 97 10.28 -32.72 -10.37
N ASN A 98 11.19 -33.53 -9.82
CA ASN A 98 12.53 -33.09 -9.41
C ASN A 98 13.30 -34.25 -8.76
N GLN A 99 13.85 -35.14 -9.61
CA GLN A 99 15.02 -35.94 -9.21
C GLN A 99 16.27 -35.26 -9.77
N GLY A 100 16.82 -34.34 -8.98
CA GLY A 100 18.10 -33.69 -9.24
C GLY A 100 18.99 -33.82 -8.00
N SER A 101 19.87 -34.82 -8.03
CA SER A 101 20.92 -35.08 -7.04
C SER A 101 21.87 -33.90 -6.87
N SER A 102 22.09 -33.42 -5.65
CA SER A 102 23.39 -32.87 -5.26
C SER A 102 23.68 -33.15 -3.78
N LEU A 103 24.75 -33.92 -3.59
CA LEU A 103 25.44 -34.16 -2.34
C LEU A 103 26.11 -32.87 -1.83
N GLY A 104 26.05 -32.63 -0.52
CA GLY A 104 27.22 -32.11 0.19
C GLY A 104 27.33 -30.62 0.49
N SER A 105 26.26 -29.82 0.44
CA SER A 105 26.30 -28.48 1.05
C SER A 105 25.07 -28.28 1.94
N ARG A 106 25.29 -28.13 3.26
CA ARG A 106 24.28 -27.58 4.18
C ARG A 106 24.11 -26.11 3.86
N VAL A 107 23.42 -25.84 2.74
CA VAL A 107 22.78 -24.57 2.49
C VAL A 107 21.74 -24.44 3.60
N HIS A 108 21.92 -23.46 4.49
CA HIS A 108 20.83 -23.03 5.34
C HIS A 108 19.64 -22.79 4.41
N LYS A 109 18.63 -23.66 4.48
CA LYS A 109 17.35 -23.41 3.83
C LYS A 109 16.91 -22.07 4.40
N SER A 110 17.09 -21.00 3.64
CA SER A 110 16.28 -19.82 3.82
C SER A 110 14.87 -20.37 3.67
N SER A 111 14.16 -20.49 4.79
CA SER A 111 12.73 -20.56 4.72
C SER A 111 12.36 -19.25 4.06
N LEU A 112 12.16 -19.27 2.74
CA LEU A 112 11.39 -18.28 2.05
C LEU A 112 10.02 -18.40 2.69
N SER A 113 9.85 -17.73 3.83
CA SER A 113 8.56 -17.44 4.41
C SER A 113 7.85 -16.72 3.29
N HIS A 114 7.06 -17.46 2.53
CA HIS A 114 6.24 -16.88 1.49
C HIS A 114 5.47 -15.79 2.20
N ILE A 115 5.77 -14.55 1.84
CA ILE A 115 5.09 -13.38 2.36
C ILE A 115 3.66 -13.54 1.87
N ARG A 116 2.83 -14.19 2.69
CA ARG A 116 1.40 -14.23 2.46
C ARG A 116 0.91 -12.87 2.87
N ILE A 117 0.62 -12.04 1.88
CA ILE A 117 -0.06 -10.79 2.15
C ILE A 117 -1.41 -11.16 2.75
N ALA A 118 -1.60 -10.84 4.02
CA ALA A 118 -2.73 -11.32 4.80
C ALA A 118 -3.96 -10.41 4.69
N LEU A 119 -3.91 -9.40 3.83
CA LEU A 119 -4.95 -8.39 3.69
C LEU A 119 -5.80 -8.62 2.43
N PRO A 120 -7.11 -8.29 2.47
CA PRO A 120 -7.93 -8.18 1.26
C PRO A 120 -7.31 -7.20 0.26
N ASP A 121 -7.50 -7.46 -1.05
CA ASP A 121 -6.86 -6.68 -2.13
C ASP A 121 -7.13 -5.16 -2.04
N THR A 122 -8.32 -4.76 -1.60
CA THR A 122 -8.70 -3.36 -1.42
C THR A 122 -7.94 -2.69 -0.26
N GLU A 123 -7.74 -3.41 0.85
CA GLU A 123 -6.98 -2.91 2.00
C GLU A 123 -5.48 -2.87 1.71
N MET A 124 -4.98 -3.85 0.96
CA MET A 124 -3.58 -3.90 0.53
C MET A 124 -3.21 -2.66 -0.29
N GLY A 125 -4.04 -2.31 -1.29
CA GLY A 125 -3.81 -1.12 -2.11
C GLY A 125 -3.70 0.15 -1.26
N HIS A 126 -4.63 0.32 -0.32
CA HIS A 126 -4.62 1.49 0.56
C HIS A 126 -3.40 1.54 1.50
N VAL A 127 -2.95 0.39 2.01
CA VAL A 127 -1.74 0.32 2.83
C VAL A 127 -0.50 0.68 2.02
N LEU A 128 -0.41 0.23 0.77
CA LEU A 128 0.69 0.58 -0.13
C LEU A 128 0.69 2.08 -0.47
N ASP A 129 -0.47 2.65 -0.75
CA ASP A 129 -0.61 4.10 -1.00
C ASP A 129 -0.11 4.92 0.20
N LEU A 130 -0.45 4.50 1.44
CA LEU A 130 0.04 5.15 2.66
C LEU A 130 1.56 5.05 2.85
N ILE A 131 2.14 3.89 2.50
CA ILE A 131 3.60 3.71 2.54
C ILE A 131 4.27 4.68 1.56
N GLU A 132 3.76 4.77 0.32
CA GLU A 132 4.29 5.66 -0.72
C GLU A 132 4.19 7.13 -0.30
N GLU A 133 3.03 7.57 0.23
CA GLU A 133 2.83 8.93 0.74
C GLU A 133 3.82 9.27 1.87
N ASN A 134 4.05 8.33 2.80
CA ASN A 134 5.01 8.50 3.88
C ASN A 134 6.45 8.57 3.36
N GLU A 135 6.82 7.73 2.40
CA GLU A 135 8.15 7.73 1.77
C GLU A 135 8.44 9.03 1.02
N GLU A 136 7.49 9.53 0.21
CA GLU A 136 7.61 10.81 -0.48
C GLU A 136 7.82 11.95 0.51
N LYS A 137 7.05 11.96 1.61
CA LYS A 137 7.18 12.97 2.66
C LYS A 137 8.53 12.87 3.39
N VAL A 138 8.99 11.66 3.73
CA VAL A 138 10.29 11.43 4.34
C VAL A 138 11.41 11.93 3.43
N GLN A 139 11.36 11.61 2.14
CA GLN A 139 12.34 12.07 1.16
C GLN A 139 12.38 13.59 1.08
N GLY A 140 11.22 14.25 1.06
CA GLY A 140 11.11 15.70 1.08
C GLY A 140 11.73 16.33 2.34
N LEU A 141 11.45 15.76 3.53
CA LEU A 141 11.99 16.25 4.80
C LEU A 141 13.51 16.03 4.92
N LEU A 142 14.01 14.86 4.48
CA LEU A 142 15.44 14.53 4.51
C LEU A 142 16.27 15.35 3.52
N SER A 143 15.64 15.86 2.46
CA SER A 143 16.30 16.75 1.49
C SER A 143 16.42 18.19 2.00
N ALA A 144 15.76 18.54 3.11
CA ALA A 144 15.84 19.87 3.69
C ALA A 144 17.19 20.11 4.38
N HIS A 145 17.69 21.36 4.28
CA HIS A 145 18.94 21.72 4.95
C HIS A 145 18.77 21.70 6.48
N VAL A 146 19.71 21.07 7.17
CA VAL A 146 19.76 21.04 8.63
C VAL A 146 20.07 22.44 9.14
N GLN A 147 19.18 22.98 9.97
CA GLN A 147 19.36 24.29 10.58
C GLN A 147 20.01 24.16 11.95
N THR A 148 21.10 24.87 12.17
CA THR A 148 21.76 24.99 13.47
C THR A 148 21.18 26.20 14.23
N GLY A 149 20.90 26.01 15.52
CA GLY A 149 20.51 27.04 16.46
C GLY A 149 21.72 27.69 17.15
N VAL A 150 21.43 28.43 18.22
CA VAL A 150 22.45 29.10 19.04
C VAL A 150 23.29 28.04 19.77
N PHE A 151 24.63 28.24 19.83
CA PHE A 151 25.60 27.31 20.43
C PHE A 151 25.79 25.98 19.69
N ASP A 152 25.69 25.98 18.36
CA ASP A 152 25.97 24.79 17.53
C ASP A 152 25.08 23.58 17.84
N ARG A 153 23.93 23.82 18.47
CA ARG A 153 22.87 22.83 18.65
C ARG A 153 21.98 22.81 17.41
N PHE A 154 21.25 21.73 17.17
CA PHE A 154 20.19 21.75 16.17
C PHE A 154 19.11 22.75 16.56
N SER A 155 18.50 23.41 15.58
CA SER A 155 17.35 24.26 15.86
C SER A 155 16.13 23.40 16.23
N ASP A 156 15.19 23.96 17.00
CA ASP A 156 13.92 23.31 17.33
C ASP A 156 13.20 22.79 16.06
N LYS A 157 13.34 23.51 14.95
CA LYS A 157 12.79 23.12 13.66
C LYS A 157 13.49 21.89 13.08
N ALA A 158 14.82 21.81 13.19
CA ALA A 158 15.58 20.64 12.74
C ALA A 158 15.24 19.41 13.59
N GLU A 159 15.14 19.56 14.92
CA GLU A 159 14.74 18.48 15.82
C GLU A 159 13.31 17.98 15.53
N ALA A 160 12.36 18.90 15.34
CA ALA A 160 10.98 18.56 14.98
C ALA A 160 10.88 17.87 13.62
N THR A 161 11.66 18.33 12.63
CA THR A 161 11.74 17.70 11.30
C THR A 161 12.27 16.28 11.41
N HIS A 162 13.32 16.07 12.19
CA HIS A 162 13.89 14.75 12.42
C HIS A 162 12.92 13.83 13.16
N GLY A 163 12.21 14.33 14.17
CA GLY A 163 11.17 13.60 14.89
C GLY A 163 10.03 13.14 13.97
N GLU A 164 9.59 14.00 13.04
CA GLU A 164 8.57 13.64 12.05
C GLU A 164 9.06 12.58 11.06
N VAL A 165 10.32 12.65 10.62
CA VAL A 165 10.92 11.60 9.76
C VAL A 165 10.92 10.25 10.49
N LEU A 166 11.37 10.20 11.74
CA LEU A 166 11.39 8.97 12.54
C LEU A 166 9.98 8.42 12.76
N ARG A 167 8.99 9.29 12.96
CA ARG A 167 7.58 8.90 13.07
C ARG A 167 7.09 8.20 11.81
N LEU A 168 7.29 8.82 10.64
CA LEU A 168 6.84 8.28 9.35
C LEU A 168 7.51 6.94 9.02
N LEU A 169 8.81 6.81 9.33
CA LEU A 169 9.53 5.54 9.15
C LEU A 169 9.01 4.44 10.08
N ALA A 170 8.72 4.77 11.34
CA ALA A 170 8.11 3.83 12.28
C ALA A 170 6.70 3.40 11.83
N GLU A 171 5.91 4.34 11.31
CA GLU A 171 4.58 4.10 10.74
C GLU A 171 4.66 3.12 9.56
N ASN A 172 5.60 3.31 8.62
CA ASN A 172 5.86 2.37 7.53
C ASN A 172 6.25 0.98 8.05
N GLY A 173 7.07 0.90 9.10
CA GLY A 173 7.39 -0.37 9.74
C GLY A 173 6.15 -1.15 10.22
N LEU A 174 5.15 -0.45 10.75
CA LEU A 174 3.87 -1.05 11.18
C LEU A 174 3.00 -1.45 10.00
N LEU A 175 2.94 -0.62 8.95
CA LEU A 175 2.22 -0.91 7.71
C LEU A 175 2.78 -2.17 7.03
N PHE A 176 4.11 -2.29 6.96
CA PHE A 176 4.77 -3.51 6.48
C PHE A 176 4.47 -4.71 7.38
N ALA A 177 4.54 -4.56 8.70
CA ALA A 177 4.17 -5.65 9.61
C ALA A 177 2.74 -6.13 9.35
N LYS A 178 1.80 -5.20 9.13
CA LYS A 178 0.40 -5.49 8.79
C LYS A 178 0.26 -6.21 7.45
N LEU A 179 0.97 -5.78 6.40
CA LEU A 179 1.02 -6.49 5.11
C LEU A 179 1.49 -7.95 5.28
N LEU A 180 2.48 -8.16 6.15
CA LEU A 180 3.01 -9.48 6.50
C LEU A 180 2.10 -10.29 7.44
N GLY A 181 0.90 -9.80 7.77
CA GLY A 181 -0.02 -10.44 8.72
C GLY A 181 0.46 -10.44 10.17
N ARG A 182 1.38 -9.54 10.53
CA ARG A 182 1.91 -9.40 11.89
C ARG A 182 1.19 -8.25 12.60
N GLU A 183 0.53 -8.59 13.70
CA GLU A 183 -0.11 -7.61 14.58
C GLU A 183 0.86 -7.18 15.70
N VAL A 184 1.56 -6.08 15.49
CA VAL A 184 2.44 -5.50 16.51
C VAL A 184 1.58 -4.96 17.66
N GLY A 185 1.83 -5.47 18.89
CA GLY A 185 1.00 -5.12 20.05
C GLY A 185 -0.29 -5.93 20.18
N GLY A 186 -0.46 -7.00 19.41
CA GLY A 186 -1.62 -7.90 19.46
C GLY A 186 -2.88 -7.33 18.81
N LYS A 187 -4.00 -8.05 18.94
CA LYS A 187 -5.27 -7.69 18.30
C LYS A 187 -5.98 -6.57 19.07
N PRO A 188 -6.21 -5.39 18.46
CA PRO A 188 -6.91 -4.30 19.13
C PRO A 188 -8.39 -4.62 19.36
N ALA A 189 -8.93 -4.11 20.46
CA ALA A 189 -10.37 -4.14 20.72
C ALA A 189 -11.12 -3.23 19.73
N PRO A 190 -12.26 -3.64 19.15
CA PRO A 190 -13.03 -2.81 18.21
C PRO A 190 -13.49 -1.46 18.79
N GLU A 191 -13.73 -1.40 20.09
CA GLU A 191 -14.15 -0.19 20.82
C GLU A 191 -12.99 0.81 20.93
N LEU A 192 -11.76 0.29 21.06
CA LEU A 192 -10.55 1.09 21.11
C LEU A 192 -10.31 1.76 19.75
N LEU A 193 -10.49 1.03 18.65
CA LEU A 193 -10.33 1.58 17.30
C LEU A 193 -11.36 2.67 16.98
N ARG A 194 -12.55 2.61 17.58
CA ARG A 194 -13.58 3.66 17.50
C ARG A 194 -13.30 4.85 18.39
N GLY A 195 -12.62 4.62 19.52
CA GLY A 195 -12.22 5.67 20.47
C GLY A 195 -13.17 5.81 21.63
N ASP A 196 -14.03 4.82 21.82
CA ASP A 196 -15.05 4.81 22.86
C ASP A 196 -14.45 4.39 24.21
N THR A 197 -13.18 3.98 24.22
CA THR A 197 -12.48 3.44 25.38
C THR A 197 -11.24 4.24 25.73
N GLN A 198 -10.95 4.30 27.03
CA GLN A 198 -9.73 4.90 27.55
C GLN A 198 -8.50 4.05 27.15
N ILE A 199 -7.45 4.72 26.69
CA ILE A 199 -6.14 4.13 26.39
C ILE A 199 -5.48 3.72 27.72
N LYS A 200 -5.15 2.43 27.88
CA LYS A 200 -4.54 1.89 29.11
C LYS A 200 -3.09 1.45 28.89
N THR A 201 -2.76 1.03 27.69
CA THR A 201 -1.43 0.52 27.34
C THR A 201 -0.81 1.29 26.17
N HIS A 202 0.51 1.16 25.98
CA HIS A 202 1.18 1.68 24.78
C HIS A 202 0.70 0.98 23.50
N ALA A 203 0.32 -0.30 23.58
CA ALA A 203 -0.31 -0.99 22.46
C ALA A 203 -1.66 -0.34 22.11
N ASP A 204 -2.47 0.04 23.11
CA ASP A 204 -3.75 0.70 22.87
C ASP A 204 -3.55 2.05 22.15
N LEU A 205 -2.55 2.81 22.60
CA LEU A 205 -2.20 4.10 22.02
C LEU A 205 -1.70 3.96 20.57
N LEU A 206 -0.86 2.95 20.32
CA LEU A 206 -0.36 2.60 19.00
C LEU A 206 -1.51 2.26 18.05
N HIS A 207 -2.37 1.33 18.47
CA HIS A 207 -3.52 0.88 17.68
C HIS A 207 -4.50 2.01 17.38
N ARG A 208 -4.79 2.85 18.37
CA ARG A 208 -5.64 4.03 18.20
C ARG A 208 -5.05 5.01 17.20
N THR A 209 -3.76 5.32 17.32
CA THR A 209 -3.08 6.25 16.43
C THR A 209 -3.07 5.73 15.00
N HIS A 210 -2.80 4.43 14.82
CA HIS A 210 -2.79 3.81 13.50
C HIS A 210 -4.18 3.73 12.86
N ALA A 211 -5.23 3.49 13.65
CA ALA A 211 -6.62 3.56 13.18
C ALA A 211 -6.96 4.95 12.65
N ASP A 212 -6.57 6.00 13.37
CA ASP A 212 -6.79 7.39 12.96
C ASP A 212 -6.04 7.76 11.67
N VAL A 213 -4.85 7.18 11.43
CA VAL A 213 -4.14 7.33 10.15
C VAL A 213 -4.99 6.81 9.00
N HIS A 214 -5.43 5.56 9.10
CA HIS A 214 -6.23 4.92 8.05
C HIS A 214 -7.54 5.65 7.81
N LEU A 215 -8.26 6.00 8.88
CA LEU A 215 -9.52 6.74 8.78
C LEU A 215 -9.31 8.12 8.14
N ALA A 216 -8.25 8.83 8.51
CA ALA A 216 -7.93 10.12 7.91
C ALA A 216 -7.62 10.00 6.42
N ALA A 217 -6.91 8.95 6.01
CA ALA A 217 -6.59 8.68 4.61
C ALA A 217 -7.83 8.28 3.80
N SER A 218 -8.79 7.57 4.41
CA SER A 218 -10.11 7.31 3.81
C SER A 218 -11.05 8.52 3.81
N GLY A 219 -10.61 9.68 4.31
CA GLY A 219 -11.37 10.94 4.26
C GLY A 219 -12.16 11.30 5.51
N ASP A 220 -12.05 10.55 6.61
CA ASP A 220 -12.72 10.85 7.88
C ASP A 220 -12.22 12.19 8.46
N VAL A 221 -13.13 13.15 8.61
CA VAL A 221 -12.83 14.50 9.08
C VAL A 221 -12.44 14.49 10.56
N ALA A 222 -13.11 13.70 11.40
CA ALA A 222 -12.83 13.64 12.82
C ALA A 222 -11.45 13.02 13.08
N ALA A 223 -11.07 12.00 12.30
CA ALA A 223 -9.72 11.43 12.34
C ALA A 223 -8.65 12.45 11.89
N LYS A 224 -8.92 13.22 10.83
CA LYS A 224 -8.03 14.31 10.39
C LYS A 224 -7.82 15.37 11.47
N GLU A 225 -8.89 15.80 12.14
CA GLU A 225 -8.79 16.79 13.23
C GLU A 225 -8.03 16.25 14.44
N ARG A 226 -8.25 14.98 14.83
CA ARG A 226 -7.45 14.32 15.88
C ARG A 226 -5.97 14.26 15.55
N ARG A 227 -5.60 14.07 14.27
CA ARG A 227 -4.20 14.09 13.81
C ARG A 227 -3.60 15.49 13.79
N LYS A 228 -4.36 16.51 13.38
CA LYS A 228 -3.87 17.90 13.30
C LYS A 228 -3.53 18.51 14.66
N GLY A 229 -4.24 18.10 15.72
CA GLY A 229 -4.03 18.61 17.07
C GLY A 229 -2.75 18.13 17.75
N LYS A 230 -2.02 17.16 17.17
CA LYS A 230 -0.83 16.59 17.79
C LYS A 230 0.41 17.46 17.53
N PRO A 231 1.13 17.90 18.58
CA PRO A 231 2.36 18.67 18.42
C PRO A 231 3.43 17.84 17.69
N LEU A 232 4.30 18.51 16.95
CA LEU A 232 5.46 17.87 16.32
C LEU A 232 6.29 17.15 17.40
N ALA A 233 6.64 15.90 17.12
CA ALA A 233 7.42 15.08 18.02
C ALA A 233 8.80 15.69 18.28
N ARG A 234 9.14 15.89 19.55
CA ARG A 234 10.45 16.39 20.01
C ARG A 234 11.42 15.29 20.45
N SER A 235 10.97 14.05 20.39
CA SER A 235 11.70 12.85 20.79
C SER A 235 11.15 11.63 20.04
N LEU A 236 11.94 10.55 19.96
CA LEU A 236 11.49 9.28 19.39
C LEU A 236 10.24 8.75 20.12
N SER A 237 10.19 8.88 21.45
CA SER A 237 9.04 8.48 22.25
C SER A 237 7.79 9.29 21.90
N SER A 238 7.91 10.61 21.74
CA SER A 238 6.80 11.45 21.26
C SER A 238 6.47 11.25 19.78
N ALA A 239 7.41 10.75 18.98
CA ALA A 239 7.18 10.42 17.58
C ALA A 239 6.29 9.18 17.48
N ILE A 240 6.59 8.16 18.29
CA ILE A 240 5.87 6.89 18.25
C ILE A 240 4.54 6.97 19.02
N PHE A 241 4.48 7.73 20.12
CA PHE A 241 3.35 7.71 21.06
C PHE A 241 2.66 9.07 21.28
N GLY A 242 3.16 10.16 20.70
CA GLY A 242 2.58 11.50 20.85
C GLY A 242 1.31 11.73 20.03
#